data_AF-A0AAI9DS49-F1
#
_entry.id   AF-A0AAI9DS49-F1
#
_cell.length_a   1.000
_cell.length_b   1.000
_cell.length_c   1.000
_cell.angle_alpha   90.00
_cell.angle_beta   90.00
_cell.angle_gamma   90.00
#
_symmetry.space_group_name_H-M   'P 1'
#
loop_
_entity.id
_entity.type
_entity.pdbx_description
1 polymer ?
#
loop_
_entity_poly.entity_id
_entity_poly.type
_entity_poly.pdbx_seq_one_letter_code
_entity_poly.pdbx_strand_id
1 'polypeptide(L)'
;MSNVFLKDTRLGTLYIKNVYEFFEGPKLFSVLNEVDGLYVVYWIGDEDDFDKWIILPISKTRLEHLERKRLDINSMLSYQEQKFCFQINLPYDENLEPVFIKLSTDEMKQSIKLPRVGLYISSVTPMLATGKL
;
A
#
# COMPACT_ATOMS: atom_id res chain seq x y z
N MET A 1 -13.76 5.45 15.35
CA MET A 1 -13.03 4.50 14.49
C MET A 1 -12.58 5.27 13.27
N SER A 2 -11.32 5.66 13.26
CA SER A 2 -10.67 6.44 12.21
C SER A 2 -10.18 5.50 11.11
N ASN A 3 -10.33 5.87 9.84
CA ASN A 3 -9.77 5.19 8.67
C ASN A 3 -8.24 5.31 8.57
N VAL A 4 -7.54 5.40 9.70
CA VAL A 4 -6.09 5.59 9.77
C VAL A 4 -5.43 4.24 9.62
N PHE A 5 -4.56 4.12 8.62
CA PHE A 5 -3.69 2.97 8.45
C PHE A 5 -2.46 3.08 9.34
N LEU A 6 -1.77 4.21 9.28
CA LEU A 6 -0.48 4.39 9.95
C LEU A 6 -0.21 5.87 10.25
N LYS A 7 0.46 6.14 11.35
CA LYS A 7 1.01 7.46 11.68
C LYS A 7 2.52 7.38 11.61
N ASP A 8 3.12 8.21 10.78
CA ASP A 8 4.57 8.29 10.63
C ASP A 8 5.03 9.74 10.51
N THR A 9 6.24 10.03 10.98
CA THR A 9 6.81 11.37 10.91
C THR A 9 7.23 11.79 9.50
N ARG A 10 7.52 10.84 8.59
CA ARG A 10 7.97 11.12 7.22
C ARG A 10 6.82 11.15 6.23
N LEU A 11 5.83 10.25 6.39
CA LEU A 11 4.67 10.14 5.50
C LEU A 11 3.44 10.89 6.01
N GLY A 12 3.45 11.30 7.29
CA GLY A 12 2.30 11.87 7.98
C GLY A 12 1.32 10.79 8.43
N THR A 13 0.09 11.21 8.75
CA THR A 13 -1.00 10.27 9.00
C THR A 13 -1.56 9.76 7.68
N LEU A 14 -1.47 8.45 7.44
CA LEU A 14 -2.00 7.79 6.25
C LEU A 14 -3.43 7.32 6.50
N TYR A 15 -4.37 7.86 5.75
CA TYR A 15 -5.79 7.53 5.80
C TYR A 15 -6.17 6.66 4.61
N ILE A 16 -6.80 5.52 4.85
CA ILE A 16 -7.31 4.64 3.81
C ILE A 16 -8.42 5.34 3.04
N LYS A 17 -8.24 5.41 1.72
CA LYS A 17 -9.18 6.00 0.77
C LYS A 17 -10.04 4.92 0.13
N ASN A 18 -9.41 3.99 -0.59
CA ASN A 18 -10.10 2.90 -1.29
C ASN A 18 -9.39 1.58 -1.00
N VAL A 19 -10.15 0.53 -0.73
CA VAL A 19 -9.65 -0.85 -0.63
C VAL A 19 -9.89 -1.58 -1.94
N TYR A 20 -8.86 -2.27 -2.43
CA TYR A 20 -8.85 -2.94 -3.73
C TYR A 20 -8.87 -4.47 -3.62
N GLU A 21 -8.18 -5.00 -2.62
CA GLU A 21 -8.19 -6.43 -2.29
C GLU A 21 -8.52 -6.62 -0.81
N PHE A 22 -9.45 -7.52 -0.55
CA PHE A 22 -9.85 -7.93 0.78
C PHE A 22 -9.68 -9.44 0.92
N PHE A 23 -8.64 -9.87 1.63
CA PHE A 23 -8.37 -11.26 1.94
C PHE A 23 -7.87 -11.33 3.38
N GLU A 24 -8.74 -11.76 4.28
CA GLU A 24 -8.51 -11.73 5.74
C GLU A 24 -8.12 -10.31 6.24
N GLY A 25 -8.65 -9.29 5.58
CA GLY A 25 -8.31 -7.88 5.79
C GLY A 25 -7.93 -7.15 4.50
N PRO A 26 -7.73 -5.83 4.54
CA PRO A 26 -7.29 -5.06 3.38
C PRO A 26 -5.83 -5.40 3.03
N LYS A 27 -5.60 -6.02 1.89
CA LYS A 27 -4.25 -6.43 1.42
C LYS A 27 -3.68 -5.53 0.34
N LEU A 28 -4.55 -4.80 -0.37
CA LEU A 28 -4.16 -3.77 -1.34
C LEU A 28 -5.16 -2.63 -1.23
N PHE A 29 -4.66 -1.41 -1.00
CA PHE A 29 -5.51 -0.23 -0.83
C PHE A 29 -4.72 1.05 -1.14
N SER A 30 -5.43 2.14 -1.42
CA SER A 30 -4.85 3.47 -1.51
C SER A 30 -5.01 4.23 -0.22
N VAL A 31 -4.02 5.06 0.08
CA VAL A 31 -4.01 5.97 1.21
C VAL A 31 -3.72 7.40 0.76
N LEU A 32 -4.23 8.34 1.54
CA LEU A 32 -3.94 9.76 1.44
C LEU A 32 -3.30 10.22 2.74
N ASN A 33 -2.36 11.15 2.67
CA ASN A 33 -1.91 11.87 3.86
C ASN A 33 -2.59 13.24 4.01
N GLU A 34 -2.26 13.96 5.07
CA GLU A 34 -2.85 15.27 5.41
C GLU A 34 -2.55 16.38 4.39
N VAL A 35 -1.58 16.17 3.50
CA VAL A 35 -1.20 17.11 2.43
C VAL A 35 -1.62 16.61 1.04
N ASP A 36 -2.63 15.73 0.96
CA ASP A 36 -3.14 15.11 -0.27
C ASP A 36 -2.10 14.29 -1.07
N GLY A 37 -1.02 13.86 -0.40
CA GLY A 37 -0.07 12.89 -0.93
C GLY A 37 -0.73 11.54 -1.10
N LEU A 38 -0.68 10.99 -2.31
CA LEU A 38 -1.36 9.76 -2.70
C LEU A 38 -0.39 8.59 -2.79
N TYR A 39 -0.74 7.50 -2.13
CA TYR A 39 0.07 6.29 -2.08
C TYR A 39 -0.80 5.05 -2.26
N VAL A 40 -0.19 3.97 -2.72
CA VAL A 40 -0.75 2.62 -2.66
C VAL A 40 0.04 1.80 -1.66
N VAL A 41 -0.68 1.07 -0.83
CA VAL A 41 -0.15 0.15 0.16
C VAL A 41 -0.48 -1.27 -0.30
N TYR A 42 0.55 -2.11 -0.37
CA TYR A 42 0.44 -3.49 -0.80
C TYR A 42 1.10 -4.41 0.23
N TRP A 43 0.33 -5.39 0.72
CA TRP A 43 0.85 -6.43 1.60
C TRP A 43 1.75 -7.39 0.81
N ILE A 44 2.94 -7.67 1.34
CA ILE A 44 3.95 -8.50 0.66
C ILE A 44 4.30 -9.78 1.43
N GLY A 45 3.63 -10.03 2.54
CA GLY A 45 3.83 -11.20 3.38
C GLY A 45 3.80 -10.85 4.85
N ASP A 46 3.82 -11.89 5.66
CA ASP A 46 3.94 -11.88 7.10
C ASP A 46 5.22 -12.60 7.54
N GLU A 47 5.68 -12.28 8.73
CA GLU A 47 6.69 -12.99 9.51
C GLU A 47 6.10 -13.28 10.87
N ASP A 48 6.76 -14.13 11.67
CA ASP A 48 6.24 -14.57 12.97
C ASP A 48 5.82 -13.41 13.90
N ASP A 49 6.52 -12.27 13.83
CA ASP A 49 6.33 -11.12 14.72
C ASP A 49 5.73 -9.87 14.05
N PHE A 50 5.61 -9.84 12.72
CA PHE A 50 5.20 -8.62 11.99
C PHE A 50 4.67 -8.87 10.58
N ASP A 51 3.78 -8.00 10.12
CA ASP A 51 3.40 -7.92 8.71
C ASP A 51 4.37 -7.06 7.91
N LYS A 52 4.63 -7.44 6.65
CA LYS A 52 5.38 -6.65 5.69
C LYS A 52 4.48 -5.98 4.66
N TRP A 53 4.69 -4.69 4.48
CA TRP A 53 3.94 -3.85 3.56
C TRP A 53 4.89 -3.06 2.67
N ILE A 54 4.46 -2.75 1.44
CA ILE A 54 5.11 -1.80 0.55
C ILE A 54 4.19 -0.60 0.37
N ILE A 55 4.72 0.59 0.61
CA ILE A 55 4.10 1.86 0.27
C ILE A 55 4.82 2.43 -0.95
N LEU A 56 4.05 2.65 -2.01
CA LEU A 56 4.51 3.32 -3.21
C LEU A 56 3.75 4.62 -3.44
N PRO A 57 4.45 5.74 -3.69
CA PRO A 57 3.80 6.95 -4.17
C PRO A 57 3.21 6.70 -5.57
N ILE A 58 2.01 7.22 -5.81
CA ILE A 58 1.32 7.06 -7.09
C ILE A 58 0.58 8.35 -7.48
N SER A 59 0.59 8.68 -8.77
CA SER A 59 -0.21 9.77 -9.31
C SER A 59 -1.69 9.39 -9.40
N LYS A 60 -2.56 10.41 -9.39
CA LYS A 60 -4.01 10.22 -9.57
C LYS A 60 -4.32 9.45 -10.86
N THR A 61 -3.66 9.80 -11.97
CA THR A 61 -3.84 9.16 -13.26
C THR A 61 -3.53 7.66 -13.23
N ARG A 62 -2.41 7.26 -12.60
CA ARG A 62 -2.07 5.85 -12.48
C ARG A 62 -3.00 5.10 -11.54
N LEU A 63 -3.42 5.73 -10.45
CA LEU A 63 -4.39 5.13 -9.55
C LEU A 63 -5.72 4.88 -10.27
N GLU A 64 -6.19 5.84 -11.06
CA GLU A 64 -7.39 5.66 -11.89
C GLU A 64 -7.21 4.53 -12.91
N HIS A 65 -6.02 4.34 -13.48
CA HIS A 65 -5.74 3.20 -14.34
C HIS A 65 -5.82 1.86 -13.60
N LEU A 66 -5.30 1.78 -12.36
CA LEU A 66 -5.45 0.61 -11.49
C LEU A 66 -6.94 0.34 -11.21
N GLU A 67 -7.68 1.37 -10.79
CA GLU A 67 -9.10 1.31 -10.45
C GLU A 67 -10.00 0.89 -11.62
N ARG A 68 -9.65 1.31 -12.84
CA ARG A 68 -10.34 0.94 -14.08
C ARG A 68 -9.84 -0.38 -14.69
N LYS A 69 -9.00 -1.14 -13.97
CA LYS A 69 -8.40 -2.40 -14.44
C LYS A 69 -7.64 -2.26 -15.77
N ARG A 70 -7.05 -1.08 -16.01
CA ARG A 70 -6.16 -0.79 -17.15
C ARG A 70 -4.69 -0.96 -16.80
N LEU A 71 -4.36 -0.96 -15.50
CA LEU A 71 -3.05 -1.26 -14.94
C LEU A 71 -3.21 -2.44 -13.99
N ASP A 72 -2.40 -3.47 -14.15
CA ASP A 72 -2.37 -4.62 -13.24
C ASP A 72 -1.41 -4.38 -12.06
N ILE A 73 -1.55 -5.18 -11.00
CA ILE A 73 -0.77 -5.02 -9.75
C ILE A 73 0.72 -5.25 -10.01
N ASN A 74 1.09 -6.19 -10.89
CA ASN A 74 2.50 -6.40 -11.24
C ASN A 74 3.05 -5.15 -11.93
N SER A 75 2.39 -4.64 -12.97
CA SER A 75 2.84 -3.45 -13.68
C SER A 75 2.93 -2.22 -12.76
N MET A 76 2.01 -2.09 -11.81
CA MET A 76 2.06 -1.04 -10.78
C MET A 76 3.36 -1.10 -9.95
N LEU A 77 3.73 -2.29 -9.49
CA LEU A 77 4.95 -2.52 -8.68
C LEU A 77 6.23 -2.48 -9.50
N SER A 78 6.19 -2.95 -10.75
CA SER A 78 7.35 -3.08 -11.64
C SER A 78 7.77 -1.75 -12.29
N TYR A 79 6.79 -0.90 -12.61
CA TYR A 79 6.99 0.36 -13.33
C TYR A 79 6.54 1.54 -12.46
N GLN A 80 7.27 1.75 -11.36
CA GLN A 80 7.01 2.83 -10.41
C GLN A 80 7.33 4.20 -11.01
N GLU A 81 6.59 5.24 -10.61
CA GLU A 81 6.87 6.63 -11.04
C GLU A 81 8.10 7.21 -10.35
N GLN A 82 8.37 6.76 -9.13
CA GLN A 82 9.54 7.14 -8.36
C GLN A 82 10.51 5.97 -8.30
N LYS A 83 11.81 6.29 -8.21
CA LYS A 83 12.89 5.29 -8.13
C LYS A 83 13.01 4.61 -6.76
N PHE A 84 12.09 4.93 -5.84
CA PHE A 84 12.08 4.38 -4.50
C PHE A 84 10.65 4.15 -4.01
N CYS A 85 10.54 3.21 -3.08
CA CYS A 85 9.35 2.91 -2.30
C CYS A 85 9.75 2.71 -0.83
N PHE A 86 8.77 2.55 0.04
CA PHE A 86 9.00 2.25 1.45
C PHE A 86 8.48 0.86 1.76
N GLN A 87 9.32 0.01 2.33
CA GLN A 87 8.86 -1.17 3.04
C GLN A 87 8.56 -0.79 4.48
N ILE A 88 7.48 -1.32 5.02
CA ILE A 88 7.09 -1.17 6.41
C ILE A 88 6.91 -2.55 7.01
N ASN A 89 7.63 -2.81 8.09
CA ASN A 89 7.40 -3.96 8.93
C ASN A 89 6.53 -3.47 10.09
N LEU A 90 5.29 -3.93 10.16
CA LEU A 90 4.31 -3.56 11.16
C LEU A 90 4.22 -4.69 12.21
N PRO A 91 4.82 -4.51 13.41
CA PRO A 91 4.79 -5.51 14.46
C PRO A 91 3.37 -5.84 14.89
N TYR A 92 3.14 -7.10 15.28
CA TYR A 92 1.90 -7.51 15.93
C TYR A 92 1.82 -7.04 17.39
N ASP A 93 2.99 -6.80 18.01
CA ASP A 93 3.08 -6.18 19.33
C ASP A 93 2.91 -4.66 19.23
N GLU A 94 1.83 -4.13 19.80
CA GLU A 94 1.52 -2.70 19.83
C GLU A 94 2.55 -1.86 20.60
N ASN A 95 3.42 -2.48 21.41
CA ASN A 95 4.50 -1.80 22.11
C ASN A 95 5.73 -1.55 21.22
N LEU A 96 5.81 -2.19 20.06
CA LEU A 96 6.91 -2.04 19.12
C LEU A 96 6.56 -1.03 18.02
N GLU A 97 7.51 -0.15 17.72
CA GLU A 97 7.32 0.81 16.64
C GLU A 97 7.47 0.15 15.26
N PRO A 98 6.67 0.56 14.27
CA PRO A 98 6.82 0.08 12.90
C PRO A 98 8.19 0.45 12.32
N VAL A 99 8.84 -0.50 11.66
CA VAL A 99 10.16 -0.29 11.04
C VAL A 99 9.97 0.07 9.58
N PHE A 100 10.61 1.15 9.15
CA PHE A 100 10.49 1.64 7.77
C PHE A 100 11.83 1.59 7.07
N ILE A 101 11.83 0.95 5.91
CA ILE A 101 13.02 0.73 5.10
C ILE A 101 12.75 1.37 3.75
N LYS A 102 13.59 2.33 3.35
CA LYS A 102 13.53 2.88 2.00
C LYS A 102 14.21 1.90 1.05
N LEU A 103 13.49 1.46 0.03
CA LEU A 103 14.01 0.57 -1.00
C LEU A 103 14.01 1.28 -2.35
N SER A 104 15.08 1.10 -3.12
CA SER A 104 15.05 1.38 -4.56
C SER A 104 14.13 0.40 -5.28
N THR A 105 13.72 0.75 -6.50
CA THR A 105 12.89 -0.13 -7.33
C THR A 105 13.56 -1.48 -7.59
N ASP A 106 14.89 -1.53 -7.71
CA ASP A 106 15.64 -2.77 -7.94
C ASP A 106 15.71 -3.63 -6.68
N GLU A 107 15.97 -3.02 -5.52
CA GLU A 107 15.96 -3.73 -4.22
C GLU A 107 14.57 -4.30 -3.91
N MET A 108 13.51 -3.54 -4.19
CA MET A 108 12.14 -4.03 -3.99
C MET A 108 11.89 -5.29 -4.82
N LYS A 109 12.26 -5.28 -6.11
CA LYS A 109 12.06 -6.43 -7.01
C LYS A 109 12.83 -7.68 -6.57
N GLN A 110 13.94 -7.50 -5.87
CA GLN A 110 14.71 -8.62 -5.30
C GLN A 110 14.15 -9.08 -3.96
N SER A 111 13.59 -8.15 -3.16
CA SER A 111 13.06 -8.42 -1.83
C SER A 111 11.69 -9.11 -1.84
N ILE A 112 10.85 -8.84 -2.85
CA ILE A 112 9.47 -9.34 -2.90
C ILE A 112 9.21 -10.22 -4.13
N LYS A 113 8.34 -11.22 -3.95
CA LYS A 113 7.79 -11.98 -5.06
C LYS A 113 6.67 -11.16 -5.71
N LEU A 114 6.93 -10.66 -6.91
CA LEU A 114 5.93 -9.94 -7.69
C LEU A 114 4.72 -10.85 -8.02
N PRO A 115 3.49 -10.32 -7.99
CA PRO A 115 2.32 -11.05 -8.43
C PRO A 115 2.40 -11.38 -9.93
N ARG A 116 1.60 -12.33 -10.40
CA ARG A 116 1.54 -12.65 -11.83
C ARG A 116 1.10 -11.45 -12.67
N VAL A 117 1.64 -11.32 -13.87
CA VAL A 117 1.22 -10.31 -14.85
C VAL A 117 -0.26 -10.53 -15.19
N GLY A 118 -1.01 -9.44 -15.31
CA GLY A 118 -2.46 -9.47 -15.57
C GLY A 118 -3.32 -9.78 -14.35
N LEU A 119 -2.74 -9.77 -13.14
CA LEU A 119 -3.53 -9.74 -11.90
C LEU A 119 -4.06 -8.32 -11.67
N TYR A 120 -5.35 -8.13 -11.96
CA TYR A 120 -6.06 -6.88 -11.69
C TYR A 120 -6.72 -6.91 -10.32
N ILE A 121 -7.05 -5.73 -9.81
CA ILE A 121 -7.81 -5.58 -8.58
C ILE A 121 -9.20 -6.21 -8.70
N SER A 122 -9.69 -6.73 -7.57
CA SER A 122 -11.00 -7.37 -7.45
C SER A 122 -12.13 -6.33 -7.57
N SER A 123 -12.12 -5.33 -6.68
CA SER A 123 -13.14 -4.28 -6.61
C SER A 123 -12.52 -2.94 -6.20
N VAL A 124 -13.31 -1.86 -6.23
CA VAL A 124 -12.94 -0.57 -5.66
C VAL A 124 -13.95 -0.26 -4.58
N THR A 125 -13.57 -0.45 -3.32
CA THR A 125 -14.44 -0.20 -2.17
C THR A 125 -13.98 1.06 -1.45
N PRO A 126 -14.70 2.19 -1.58
CA PRO A 126 -14.34 3.41 -0.87
C PRO A 126 -14.55 3.25 0.62
N MET A 127 -13.56 3.64 1.43
CA MET A 127 -13.73 3.72 2.87
C MET A 127 -14.37 5.06 3.23
N LEU A 128 -15.52 5.01 3.89
CA LEU A 128 -16.15 6.21 4.43
C LEU A 128 -15.31 6.77 5.58
N ALA A 129 -15.34 8.10 5.76
CA ALA A 129 -14.63 8.79 6.84
C ALA A 129 -15.00 8.27 8.26
N THR A 130 -16.11 7.53 8.38
CA THR A 130 -16.57 6.89 9.61
C THR A 130 -15.95 5.51 9.86
N GLY A 131 -15.07 5.02 8.99
CA GLY A 131 -14.40 3.71 9.10
C GLY A 131 -15.31 2.50 8.85
N LYS A 132 -16.50 2.71 8.27
CA LYS A 132 -17.41 1.62 7.85
C LYS A 132 -17.18 1.32 6.38
N LEU A 133 -16.99 0.04 6.07
CA LEU A 133 -17.12 -0.53 4.72
C LEU A 133 -18.61 -0.58 4.32
#